data_AF-W1XM03-F1
#
_entry.id   AF-W1XM03-F1
#
_cell.length_a   1.000
_cell.length_b   1.000
_cell.length_c   1.000
_cell.angle_alpha   90.00
_cell.angle_beta   90.00
_cell.angle_gamma   90.00
#
_symmetry.space_group_name_H-M   'P 1'
#
loop_
_entity.id
_entity.type
_entity.pdbx_description
1 polymer ?
#
loop_
_entity_poly.entity_id
_entity_poly.type
_entity_poly.pdbx_seq_one_letter_code
_entity_poly.pdbx_strand_id
1 'polypeptide(L)'
;GYTVPDEETLQLFLGPPLVDAFQEHCGLTFEQAEETYFKFRERYGTIGKFENKLYPNIVDLLAKCKTEQYTIAVATAKPEHHHRYI
;
A
#
# COMPACT_ATOMS: atom_id res chain seq x y z
N GLY A 1 -7.68 -21.20 -0.42
CA GLY A 1 -6.91 -20.09 -1.02
C GLY A 1 -7.50 -19.75 -2.37
N TYR A 2 -7.30 -18.54 -2.85
CA TYR A 2 -7.84 -18.06 -4.13
C TYR A 2 -6.81 -18.21 -5.26
N THR A 3 -7.29 -18.22 -6.51
CA THR A 3 -6.41 -18.10 -7.68
C THR A 3 -5.68 -16.77 -7.61
N VAL A 4 -4.36 -16.78 -7.82
CA VAL A 4 -3.57 -15.55 -7.85
C VAL A 4 -3.90 -14.80 -9.15
N PRO A 5 -4.35 -13.52 -9.08
CA PRO A 5 -4.56 -12.71 -10.26
C PRO A 5 -3.26 -12.50 -11.05
N ASP A 6 -3.38 -12.07 -12.30
CA ASP A 6 -2.20 -11.64 -13.06
C ASP A 6 -1.58 -10.36 -12.49
N GLU A 7 -0.36 -10.05 -12.94
CA GLU A 7 0.40 -8.91 -12.44
C GLU A 7 -0.35 -7.58 -12.65
N GLU A 8 -1.01 -7.41 -13.80
CA GLU A 8 -1.77 -6.20 -14.10
C GLU A 8 -2.90 -5.98 -13.09
N THR A 9 -3.62 -7.05 -12.75
CA THR A 9 -4.66 -7.02 -11.72
C THR A 9 -4.07 -6.75 -10.34
N LEU A 10 -2.92 -7.33 -9.99
CA LEU A 10 -2.25 -7.08 -8.70
C LEU A 10 -1.85 -5.60 -8.53
N GLN A 11 -1.50 -4.90 -9.61
CA GLN A 11 -1.17 -3.47 -9.55
C GLN A 11 -2.39 -2.60 -9.19
N LEU A 12 -3.62 -3.05 -9.48
CA LEU A 12 -4.85 -2.31 -9.15
C LEU A 12 -5.11 -2.24 -7.63
N PHE A 13 -4.46 -3.09 -6.83
CA PHE A 13 -4.54 -3.06 -5.37
C PHE A 13 -3.69 -1.94 -4.74
N LEU A 14 -2.84 -1.27 -5.52
CA LEU A 14 -1.98 -0.19 -5.03
C LEU A 14 -2.73 1.15 -5.01
N GLY A 15 -3.22 1.56 -3.84
CA GLY A 15 -3.88 2.86 -3.65
C GLY A 15 -5.28 2.77 -3.06
N PRO A 16 -6.23 2.01 -3.67
CA PRO A 16 -7.57 1.89 -3.12
C PRO A 16 -7.59 1.08 -1.81
N PRO A 17 -8.67 1.16 -1.02
CA PRO A 17 -8.89 0.25 0.10
C PRO A 17 -8.89 -1.21 -0.38
N LEU A 18 -8.10 -2.06 0.27
CA LEU A 18 -7.90 -3.44 -0.19
C LEU A 18 -9.20 -4.27 -0.18
N VAL A 19 -10.10 -4.03 0.77
CA VAL A 19 -11.40 -4.71 0.82
C VAL A 19 -12.20 -4.42 -0.45
N ASP A 20 -12.26 -3.15 -0.88
CA ASP A 20 -12.94 -2.73 -2.11
C ASP A 20 -12.30 -3.38 -3.34
N ALA A 21 -10.97 -3.36 -3.43
CA ALA A 21 -10.22 -3.97 -4.53
C ALA A 21 -10.42 -5.49 -4.62
N PHE A 22 -10.52 -6.20 -3.48
CA PHE A 22 -10.82 -7.64 -3.46
C PHE A 22 -12.23 -7.93 -3.97
N GLN A 23 -13.21 -7.10 -3.64
CA GLN A 23 -14.57 -7.25 -4.16
C GLN A 23 -14.62 -6.97 -5.66
N GLU A 24 -13.97 -5.89 -6.11
CA GLU A 24 -14.03 -5.44 -7.51
C GLU A 24 -13.26 -6.36 -8.46
N HIS A 25 -12.03 -6.75 -8.10
CA HIS A 25 -11.12 -7.45 -9.01
C HIS A 25 -11.05 -8.97 -8.79
N CYS A 26 -11.46 -9.45 -7.62
CA CYS A 26 -11.48 -10.88 -7.30
C CYS A 26 -12.90 -11.44 -7.10
N GLY A 27 -13.95 -10.61 -7.17
CA GLY A 27 -15.34 -11.04 -7.02
C GLY A 27 -15.67 -11.58 -5.63
N LEU A 28 -14.88 -11.23 -4.61
CA LEU A 28 -15.11 -11.68 -3.24
C LEU A 28 -16.35 -11.00 -2.66
N THR A 29 -17.05 -11.68 -1.75
CA THR A 29 -18.03 -11.01 -0.87
C THR A 29 -17.30 -10.10 0.11
N PHE A 30 -18.03 -9.18 0.75
CA PHE A 30 -17.46 -8.32 1.79
C PHE A 30 -16.78 -9.13 2.92
N GLU A 31 -17.44 -10.17 3.42
CA GLU A 31 -16.91 -11.04 4.48
C GLU A 31 -15.61 -11.76 4.05
N GLN A 32 -15.57 -12.26 2.81
CA GLN A 32 -14.38 -12.89 2.24
C GLN A 32 -13.24 -11.89 2.03
N ALA A 33 -13.57 -10.66 1.60
CA ALA A 33 -12.61 -9.59 1.40
C ALA A 33 -12.01 -9.11 2.73
N GLU A 34 -12.82 -9.01 3.80
CA GLU A 34 -12.34 -8.71 5.14
C GLU A 34 -11.40 -9.81 5.67
N GLU A 35 -11.79 -11.08 5.57
CA GLU A 35 -10.93 -12.21 5.98
C GLU A 35 -9.59 -12.18 5.22
N THR A 36 -9.63 -11.92 3.92
CA THR A 36 -8.44 -11.83 3.06
C THR A 36 -7.56 -10.64 3.47
N TYR A 37 -8.17 -9.49 3.80
CA TYR A 37 -7.45 -8.34 4.31
C TYR A 37 -6.74 -8.64 5.64
N PHE A 38 -7.37 -9.38 6.57
CA PHE A 38 -6.70 -9.79 7.81
C PHE A 38 -5.48 -10.67 7.53
N LYS A 39 -5.58 -11.61 6.58
CA LYS A 39 -4.43 -12.42 6.14
C LYS A 39 -3.32 -11.60 5.50
N PHE A 40 -3.67 -10.63 4.64
CA PHE A 40 -2.71 -9.67 4.11
C PHE A 40 -1.98 -8.91 5.23
N ARG A 41 -2.74 -8.42 6.22
CA ARG A 41 -2.23 -7.63 7.34
C ARG A 41 -1.23 -8.39 8.22
N GLU A 42 -1.46 -9.68 8.47
CA GLU A 42 -0.55 -10.56 9.22
C GLU A 42 0.86 -10.58 8.59
N ARG A 43 0.95 -10.80 7.27
CA ARG A 43 2.23 -10.81 6.54
C ARG A 43 2.79 -9.41 6.32
N TYR A 44 1.96 -8.44 5.95
CA TYR A 44 2.41 -7.08 5.65
C TYR A 44 3.00 -6.39 6.88
N GLY A 45 2.37 -6.58 8.05
CA GLY A 45 2.83 -5.98 9.30
C GLY A 45 4.19 -6.48 9.79
N THR A 46 4.61 -7.66 9.35
CA THR A 46 5.87 -8.31 9.76
C THR A 46 6.96 -8.20 8.70
N ILE A 47 6.66 -8.54 7.45
CA ILE A 47 7.64 -8.65 6.36
C ILE A 47 7.33 -7.64 5.25
N GLY A 48 6.09 -7.63 4.74
CA GLY A 48 5.75 -6.90 3.50
C GLY A 48 5.96 -5.40 3.55
N LYS A 49 5.86 -4.76 4.72
CA LYS A 49 6.15 -3.33 4.87
C LYS A 49 7.61 -2.96 4.59
N PHE A 50 8.54 -3.90 4.71
CA PHE A 50 9.97 -3.69 4.45
C PHE A 50 10.39 -4.13 3.04
N GLU A 51 9.52 -4.83 2.31
CA GLU A 51 9.72 -5.23 0.91
C GLU A 51 9.42 -4.06 -0.04
N ASN A 52 9.96 -2.87 0.24
CA ASN A 52 9.75 -1.64 -0.54
C ASN A 52 11.08 -1.03 -0.97
N LYS A 53 11.04 -0.23 -2.05
CA LYS A 53 12.20 0.51 -2.56
C LYS A 53 11.85 1.97 -2.75
N LEU A 54 12.76 2.86 -2.36
CA LEU A 54 12.65 4.28 -2.67
C LEU A 54 12.62 4.49 -4.18
N TYR A 55 11.72 5.36 -4.65
CA TYR A 55 11.77 5.81 -6.03
C TYR A 55 13.12 6.52 -6.31
N PRO A 56 13.71 6.33 -7.50
CA PRO A 56 14.93 7.04 -7.86
C PRO A 56 14.81 8.55 -7.64
N ASN A 57 15.84 9.17 -7.07
CA ASN A 57 15.97 10.61 -6.83
C ASN A 57 14.94 11.23 -5.85
N ILE A 58 14.06 10.44 -5.20
CA ILE A 58 13.06 10.99 -4.28
C ILE A 58 13.71 11.69 -3.08
N VAL A 59 14.84 11.18 -2.60
CA VAL A 59 15.60 11.76 -1.48
C VAL A 59 16.13 13.14 -1.86
N ASP A 60 16.73 13.26 -3.05
CA ASP A 60 17.29 14.52 -3.54
C ASP A 60 16.20 15.57 -3.79
N LEU A 61 15.06 15.14 -4.35
CA LEU A 61 13.89 15.99 -4.53
C LEU A 61 13.39 16.56 -3.20
N LEU A 62 13.17 15.70 -2.20
CA LEU A 62 12.69 16.11 -0.89
C LEU A 62 13.70 17.02 -0.17
N ALA A 63 15.00 16.74 -0.30
CA ALA A 63 16.06 17.59 0.22
C ALA A 63 16.01 18.99 -0.41
N LYS A 64 15.90 19.06 -1.75
CA LYS A 64 15.79 20.33 -2.47
C LYS A 64 14.57 21.13 -2.03
N CYS A 65 13.38 20.51 -1.97
CA CYS A 65 12.17 21.17 -1.51
C CYS A 65 12.32 21.76 -0.10
N LYS A 66 13.01 21.04 0.79
CA LYS A 66 13.31 21.53 2.13
C LYS A 66 14.26 22.73 2.11
N THR A 67 15.32 22.70 1.28
CA THR A 67 16.25 23.84 1.15
C THR A 67 15.58 25.09 0.59
N GLU A 68 14.58 24.92 -0.27
CA GLU A 68 13.76 25.99 -0.85
C GLU A 68 12.60 26.43 0.07
N GLN A 69 12.58 25.94 1.33
CA GLN A 69 11.61 26.31 2.37
C GLN A 69 10.15 25.91 2.10
N TYR A 70 9.92 24.92 1.24
CA TYR A 70 8.59 24.32 1.10
C TYR A 70 8.21 23.49 2.33
N THR A 71 6.92 23.51 2.68
CA THR A 71 6.34 22.56 3.64
C THR A 71 6.01 21.26 2.92
N ILE A 72 6.54 20.14 3.42
CA ILE A 72 6.32 18.80 2.87
C ILE A 72 5.40 18.04 3.83
N ALA A 73 4.34 17.45 3.28
CA ALA A 73 3.40 16.62 4.03
C ALA A 73 3.09 15.33 3.25
N VAL A 74 2.68 14.28 3.97
CA VAL A 74 2.23 13.01 3.40
C VAL A 74 0.73 12.89 3.63
N ALA A 75 -0.04 12.72 2.55
CA ALA A 75 -1.45 12.34 2.59
C ALA A 75 -1.58 10.95 1.96
N THR A 76 -1.94 9.94 2.75
CA THR A 76 -1.97 8.54 2.30
C THR A 76 -3.19 7.81 2.85
N ALA A 77 -3.77 6.90 2.05
CA ALA A 77 -4.79 5.95 2.51
C ALA A 77 -4.19 4.82 3.38
N LYS A 78 -2.86 4.75 3.50
CA LYS A 78 -2.18 3.78 4.34
C LYS A 78 -2.42 4.12 5.82
N PRO A 79 -2.85 3.14 6.65
CA PRO A 79 -3.10 3.37 8.07
C PRO A 79 -1.87 3.95 8.81
N GLU A 80 -2.10 4.84 9.78
CA GLU A 80 -1.04 5.64 10.43
C GLU A 80 0.14 4.81 10.96
N HIS A 81 -0.16 3.71 11.65
CA HIS A 81 0.83 2.80 12.23
C HIS A 81 1.77 2.15 11.20
N HIS A 82 1.39 2.10 9.92
CA HIS A 82 2.22 1.52 8.88
C HIS A 82 3.03 2.53 8.07
N HIS A 83 2.70 3.83 8.09
CA HIS A 83 3.44 4.83 7.31
C HIS A 83 4.53 5.57 8.10
N ARG A 84 4.48 5.52 9.44
CA ARG A 84 5.41 6.25 10.31
C ARG A 84 6.77 5.58 10.49
N TYR A 85 6.90 4.30 10.11
CA TYR A 85 8.07 3.47 10.39
C TYR A 85 8.64 2.79 9.14
N ILE A 86 8.48 3.41 7.97
CA ILE A 86 9.10 3.02 6.70
C ILE A 86 10.03 4.12 6.20
#